data_AF-A0A820PPT0-F1
#
_entry.id   AF-A0A820PPT0-F1
#
_cell.length_a   1.000
_cell.length_b   1.000
_cell.length_c   1.000
_cell.angle_alpha   90.00
_cell.angle_beta   90.00
_cell.angle_gamma   90.00
#
_symmetry.space_group_name_H-M   'P 1'
#
loop_
_entity.id
_entity.type
_entity.pdbx_description
1 polymer ?
#
loop_
_entity_poly.entity_id
_entity_poly.type
_entity_poly.pdbx_seq_one_letter_code
_entity_poly.pdbx_strand_id
1 'polypeptide(L)'
;MSSQSSTTDIIILMKSIQLYLYEIGCVILIFLGTLGCIINLIVFTQKNLRKNPCSIYFIAYNIANFIYIYSSLISLTLSIGYKIDASIYNLILCRLRLYIIALSNCLSSYFLILASIDRIWITSHNAI
;
A
#
# COMPACT_ATOMS: atom_id res chain seq x y z
N MET A 1 29.66 29.23 -17.54
CA MET A 1 28.25 29.32 -18.02
C MET A 1 27.76 28.09 -18.79
N SER A 2 28.63 27.17 -19.25
CA SER A 2 28.22 25.93 -19.94
C SER A 2 27.88 24.74 -19.01
N SER A 3 28.33 24.74 -17.75
CA SER A 3 28.07 23.64 -16.79
C SER A 3 26.73 23.72 -16.07
N GLN A 4 26.08 24.90 -16.07
CA GLN A 4 24.79 25.11 -15.41
C GLN A 4 23.60 24.65 -16.26
N SER A 5 23.69 24.69 -17.60
CA SER A 5 22.60 24.19 -18.46
C SER A 5 22.48 22.66 -18.40
N SER A 6 23.61 21.95 -18.46
CA SER A 6 23.62 20.48 -18.41
C SER A 6 23.06 19.92 -17.09
N THR A 7 23.29 20.61 -15.96
CA THR A 7 22.73 20.19 -14.66
C THR A 7 21.24 20.51 -14.54
N THR A 8 20.77 21.62 -15.10
CA THR A 8 19.32 21.91 -15.15
C THR A 8 18.57 20.94 -16.05
N ASP A 9 19.17 20.50 -17.16
CA ASP A 9 18.55 19.54 -18.08
C ASP A 9 18.32 18.18 -17.41
N ILE A 10 19.29 17.70 -16.62
CA ILE A 10 19.17 16.45 -15.84
C ILE A 10 18.04 16.57 -14.79
N ILE A 11 17.95 17.70 -14.09
CA ILE A 11 16.90 17.93 -13.08
C ILE A 11 15.51 17.93 -13.73
N ILE A 12 15.36 18.53 -14.91
CA ILE A 12 14.10 18.56 -15.67
C ILE A 12 13.71 17.16 -16.14
N LEU A 13 14.67 16.39 -16.65
CA LEU A 13 14.44 15.01 -17.09
C LEU A 13 13.95 14.13 -15.92
N MET A 14 14.61 14.20 -14.76
CA MET A 14 14.21 13.44 -13.58
C MET A 14 12.79 13.79 -13.12
N LYS A 15 12.43 15.08 -13.14
CA LYS A 15 11.07 15.52 -12.81
C LYS A 15 10.02 14.99 -13.78
N SER A 16 10.30 15.01 -15.09
CA SER A 16 9.37 14.50 -16.11
C SER A 16 9.16 13.00 -16.01
N ILE A 17 10.24 12.23 -15.77
CA ILE A 17 10.14 10.78 -15.54
C ILE A 17 9.32 10.51 -14.28
N GLN A 18 9.59 11.25 -13.21
CA GLN A 18 8.86 11.14 -11.96
C GLN A 18 7.37 11.41 -12.17
N LEU A 19 7.01 12.49 -12.87
CA LEU A 19 5.62 12.83 -13.20
C LEU A 19 4.92 11.71 -13.98
N TYR A 20 5.53 11.23 -15.07
CA TYR A 20 4.95 10.15 -15.87
C TYR A 20 4.75 8.86 -15.06
N LEU A 21 5.73 8.50 -14.22
CA LEU A 21 5.66 7.31 -13.40
C LEU A 21 4.54 7.41 -12.35
N TYR A 22 4.37 8.56 -11.71
CA TYR A 22 3.33 8.74 -10.69
C TYR A 22 1.94 8.96 -11.29
N GLU A 23 1.82 9.62 -12.44
CA GLU A 23 0.54 9.88 -13.09
C GLU A 23 -0.07 8.59 -13.66
N ILE A 24 0.72 7.78 -14.38
CA ILE A 24 0.24 6.50 -14.93
C ILE A 24 0.38 5.37 -13.90
N GLY A 25 1.52 5.27 -13.23
CA GLY A 25 1.81 4.14 -12.35
C GLY A 25 0.92 4.10 -11.11
N CYS A 26 0.63 5.24 -10.47
CA CYS A 26 -0.27 5.23 -9.31
C CYS A 26 -1.70 4.88 -9.68
N VAL A 27 -2.21 5.34 -10.83
CA VAL A 27 -3.56 5.01 -11.29
C VAL A 27 -3.70 3.51 -11.54
N ILE A 28 -2.72 2.90 -12.22
CA ILE A 28 -2.70 1.46 -12.46
C ILE A 28 -2.60 0.70 -11.14
N LEU A 29 -1.72 1.12 -10.22
CA LEU A 29 -1.57 0.47 -8.91
C LEU A 29 -2.82 0.59 -8.04
N ILE A 30 -3.54 1.71 -8.07
CA ILE A 30 -4.82 1.86 -7.38
C ILE A 30 -5.85 0.91 -7.98
N PHE A 31 -5.94 0.84 -9.31
CA PHE A 31 -6.90 -0.02 -10.00
C PHE A 31 -6.60 -1.50 -9.75
N LEU A 32 -5.35 -1.91 -9.88
CA LEU A 32 -4.93 -3.29 -9.64
C LEU A 32 -5.01 -3.66 -8.16
N GLY A 33 -4.66 -2.73 -7.27
CA GLY A 33 -4.74 -2.91 -5.82
C GLY A 33 -6.18 -3.05 -5.33
N THR A 34 -7.10 -2.24 -5.83
CA THR A 34 -8.54 -2.37 -5.52
C THR A 34 -9.12 -3.67 -6.04
N LEU A 35 -8.82 -4.06 -7.29
CA LEU A 35 -9.22 -5.36 -7.83
C LEU A 35 -8.67 -6.52 -6.98
N GLY A 36 -7.39 -6.47 -6.62
CA GLY A 36 -6.75 -7.46 -5.76
C GLY A 36 -7.43 -7.58 -4.39
N CYS A 37 -7.80 -6.45 -3.77
CA CYS A 37 -8.53 -6.45 -2.51
C CYS A 37 -9.95 -7.04 -2.65
N ILE A 38 -10.67 -6.72 -3.71
CA ILE A 38 -12.01 -7.27 -3.98
C ILE A 38 -11.94 -8.79 -4.15
N ILE A 39 -11.00 -9.27 -4.97
CA ILE A 39 -10.80 -10.72 -5.20
C ILE A 39 -10.46 -11.42 -3.90
N ASN A 40 -9.52 -10.88 -3.12
CA ASN A 40 -9.17 -11.45 -1.81
C ASN A 40 -10.37 -11.49 -0.87
N LEU A 41 -11.16 -10.42 -0.80
CA LEU A 41 -12.34 -10.36 0.05
C LEU A 41 -13.39 -11.40 -0.37
N ILE A 42 -13.60 -11.60 -1.68
CA ILE A 42 -14.49 -12.64 -2.21
C ILE A 42 -13.99 -14.03 -1.81
N VAL A 43 -12.69 -14.31 -2.00
CA VAL A 43 -12.08 -15.60 -1.67
C VAL A 43 -12.21 -15.88 -0.16
N PHE A 44 -11.83 -14.95 0.70
CA PHE A 44 -11.89 -15.13 2.15
C PHE A 44 -13.33 -15.11 2.71
N THR A 45 -14.31 -14.57 1.98
CA THR A 45 -15.73 -14.62 2.36
C THR A 45 -16.36 -15.98 2.05
N GLN A 46 -15.74 -16.84 1.23
CA GLN A 46 -16.27 -18.18 0.97
C GLN A 46 -16.40 -19.01 2.26
N LYS A 47 -17.55 -19.67 2.42
CA LYS A 47 -17.90 -20.45 3.64
C LYS A 47 -16.87 -21.55 3.98
N ASN A 48 -16.12 -22.05 2.99
CA ASN A 48 -15.12 -23.09 3.19
C ASN A 48 -13.88 -22.61 3.97
N LEU A 49 -13.52 -21.32 3.90
CA LEU A 49 -12.30 -20.77 4.51
C LEU A 49 -12.53 -20.21 5.92
N ARG A 50 -13.78 -19.89 6.29
CA ARG A 50 -14.17 -19.40 7.62
C ARG A 50 -13.96 -20.40 8.76
N LYS A 51 -13.72 -21.68 8.45
CA LYS A 51 -13.35 -22.69 9.46
C LYS A 51 -11.94 -22.48 10.03
N ASN A 52 -11.07 -21.79 9.29
CA ASN A 52 -9.67 -21.60 9.68
C ASN A 52 -9.45 -20.17 10.22
N PRO A 53 -8.85 -20.01 11.42
CA PRO A 53 -8.52 -18.69 11.97
C PRO A 53 -7.57 -17.89 11.05
N CYS A 54 -6.74 -18.60 10.28
CA CYS A 54 -5.86 -18.05 9.24
C CYS A 54 -6.61 -17.11 8.25
N SER A 55 -7.86 -17.44 7.89
CA SER A 55 -8.65 -16.60 6.96
C SER A 55 -9.00 -15.23 7.55
N ILE A 56 -9.14 -15.11 8.86
CA ILE A 56 -9.47 -13.84 9.54
C ILE A 56 -8.25 -12.92 9.52
N TYR A 57 -7.06 -13.46 9.77
CA TYR A 57 -5.80 -12.69 9.68
C TYR A 57 -5.53 -12.18 8.27
N PHE A 58 -5.84 -12.97 7.24
CA PHE A 58 -5.73 -12.53 5.85
C PHE A 58 -6.74 -11.43 5.47
N ILE A 59 -7.94 -11.43 6.06
CA ILE A 59 -8.91 -10.35 5.88
C ILE A 59 -8.38 -9.07 6.54
N ALA A 60 -7.88 -9.16 7.78
CA ALA A 60 -7.29 -8.01 8.49
C ALA A 60 -6.08 -7.44 7.74
N TYR A 61 -5.21 -8.32 7.21
CA TYR A 61 -4.12 -7.96 6.31
C TYR A 61 -4.63 -7.18 5.08
N ASN A 62 -5.68 -7.68 4.42
CA ASN A 62 -6.24 -7.03 3.23
C ASN A 62 -6.78 -5.63 3.54
N ILE A 63 -7.49 -5.47 4.66
CA ILE A 63 -8.01 -4.18 5.10
C ILE A 63 -6.87 -3.19 5.37
N ALA A 64 -5.81 -3.62 6.08
CA ALA A 64 -4.64 -2.78 6.33
C ALA A 64 -3.95 -2.38 5.01
N ASN A 65 -3.84 -3.30 4.06
CA ASN A 65 -3.22 -3.02 2.77
C ASN A 65 -4.07 -2.08 1.90
N PHE A 66 -5.40 -2.19 1.97
CA PHE A 66 -6.32 -1.27 1.31
C PHE A 66 -6.20 0.15 1.87
N ILE A 67 -6.19 0.29 3.20
CA ILE A 67 -5.98 1.58 3.88
C ILE A 67 -4.62 2.17 3.51
N TYR A 68 -3.58 1.34 3.42
CA TYR A 68 -2.25 1.75 2.97
C TYR A 68 -2.29 2.28 1.53
N ILE A 69 -2.89 1.55 0.59
CA ILE A 69 -2.96 1.94 -0.82
C ILE A 69 -3.68 3.27 -0.96
N TYR A 70 -4.85 3.43 -0.32
CA TYR A 70 -5.60 4.68 -0.35
C TYR A 70 -4.85 5.83 0.33
N SER A 71 -4.27 5.63 1.51
CA SER A 71 -3.58 6.71 2.23
C SER A 71 -2.27 7.11 1.57
N SER A 72 -1.54 6.15 1.01
CA SER A 72 -0.24 6.35 0.39
C SER A 72 -0.39 6.87 -1.04
N LEU A 73 -1.06 6.12 -1.94
CA LEU A 73 -1.10 6.44 -3.37
C LEU A 73 -1.98 7.63 -3.70
N ILE A 74 -3.14 7.80 -3.04
CA ILE A 74 -4.01 8.96 -3.32
C ILE A 74 -3.26 10.27 -3.04
N SER A 75 -2.54 10.27 -1.94
CA SER A 75 -1.85 11.45 -1.46
C SER A 75 -0.50 11.66 -2.18
N LEU A 76 0.08 10.60 -2.75
CA LEU A 76 1.25 10.69 -3.64
C LEU A 76 0.85 11.25 -5.01
N THR A 77 -0.29 10.80 -5.54
CA THR A 77 -0.92 11.34 -6.76
C THR A 77 -1.27 12.82 -6.58
N LEU A 78 -1.79 13.21 -5.42
CA LEU A 78 -2.18 14.59 -5.14
C LEU A 78 -0.96 15.53 -4.97
N SER A 79 0.09 15.06 -4.30
CA SER A 79 1.30 15.86 -4.08
C SER A 79 2.15 16.00 -5.35
N ILE A 80 2.36 14.90 -6.10
CA ILE A 80 3.25 14.90 -7.26
C ILE A 80 2.50 15.27 -8.55
N GLY A 81 1.30 14.72 -8.75
CA GLY A 81 0.51 14.96 -9.97
C GLY A 81 -0.13 16.34 -10.00
N TYR A 82 -0.70 16.80 -8.89
CA TYR A 82 -1.41 18.09 -8.83
C TYR A 82 -0.60 19.24 -8.19
N LYS A 83 0.63 19.00 -7.72
CA LYS A 83 1.45 19.98 -6.96
C LYS A 83 0.69 20.61 -5.79
N ILE A 84 -0.32 19.93 -5.25
CA ILE A 84 -1.04 20.38 -4.06
C ILE A 84 -0.32 19.75 -2.87
N ASP A 85 0.57 20.52 -2.26
CA ASP A 85 1.19 20.12 -1.00
C ASP A 85 0.13 20.21 0.11
N ALA A 86 -0.58 19.09 0.34
CA ALA A 86 -1.49 18.93 1.48
C ALA A 86 -0.77 19.18 2.82
N SER A 87 0.57 19.10 2.83
CA SER A 87 1.44 19.48 3.96
C SER A 87 1.37 20.97 4.30
N ILE A 88 1.08 21.85 3.33
CA ILE A 88 0.91 23.29 3.53
C ILE A 88 -0.47 23.57 4.16
N TYR A 89 -1.48 22.78 3.82
CA TYR A 89 -2.84 22.97 4.34
C TYR A 89 -3.02 22.45 5.77
N ASN A 90 -2.41 21.30 6.13
CA ASN A 90 -2.54 20.76 7.49
C ASN A 90 -1.39 19.78 7.85
N LEU A 91 -0.47 20.27 8.69
CA LEU A 91 0.70 19.51 9.15
C LEU A 91 0.34 18.26 9.96
N ILE A 92 -0.80 18.29 10.67
CA ILE A 92 -1.33 17.15 11.42
C ILE A 92 -1.73 16.01 10.48
N LEU A 93 -2.43 16.30 9.38
CA LEU A 93 -2.83 15.29 8.40
C LEU A 93 -1.62 14.63 7.74
N CYS A 94 -0.57 15.41 7.47
CA CYS A 94 0.69 14.89 6.91
C CYS A 94 1.37 13.89 7.86
N ARG A 95 1.47 14.23 9.16
CA ARG A 95 2.05 13.34 10.17
C ARG A 95 1.21 12.09 10.41
N LEU A 96 -0.11 12.26 10.53
CA LEU A 96 -1.05 11.16 10.72
C LEU A 96 -1.02 10.18 9.55
N ARG A 97 -0.89 10.68 8.33
CA ARG A 97 -0.69 9.86 7.13
C ARG A 97 0.61 9.05 7.21
N LEU A 98 1.75 9.66 7.49
CA LEU A 98 3.03 8.93 7.61
C LEU A 98 2.94 7.84 8.68
N TYR A 99 2.27 8.13 9.79
CA TYR A 99 2.04 7.17 10.86
C TYR A 99 1.16 6.01 10.41
N ILE A 100 0.04 6.27 9.72
CA ILE A 100 -0.84 5.22 9.16
C ILE A 100 -0.11 4.36 8.15
N ILE A 101 0.72 4.95 7.28
CA ILE A 101 1.52 4.23 6.29
C ILE A 101 2.49 3.28 6.98
N ALA A 102 3.25 3.78 7.97
CA ALA A 102 4.21 2.97 8.72
C ALA A 102 3.51 1.85 9.51
N LEU A 103 2.44 2.19 10.23
CA LEU A 103 1.61 1.23 10.96
C LEU A 103 1.08 0.14 10.03
N SER A 104 0.43 0.51 8.92
CA SER A 104 -0.19 -0.47 8.03
C SER A 104 0.85 -1.43 7.45
N ASN A 105 2.07 -0.96 7.17
CA ASN A 105 3.17 -1.81 6.69
C ASN A 105 3.66 -2.80 7.75
N CYS A 106 3.80 -2.33 9.00
CA CYS A 106 4.10 -3.18 10.14
C CYS A 106 2.97 -4.21 10.37
N LEU A 107 1.72 -3.77 10.51
CA LEU A 107 0.57 -4.65 10.73
C LEU A 107 0.44 -5.71 9.63
N SER A 108 0.60 -5.31 8.37
CA SER A 108 0.63 -6.21 7.21
C SER A 108 1.65 -7.35 7.40
N SER A 109 2.88 -7.00 7.81
CA SER A 109 3.92 -8.00 8.07
C SER A 109 3.59 -8.91 9.26
N TYR A 110 3.08 -8.34 10.36
CA TYR A 110 2.69 -9.10 11.55
C TYR A 110 1.53 -10.07 11.28
N PHE A 111 0.50 -9.65 10.53
CA PHE A 111 -0.61 -10.53 10.17
C PHE A 111 -0.16 -11.69 9.29
N LEU A 112 0.80 -11.49 8.40
CA LEU A 112 1.36 -12.56 7.56
C LEU A 112 2.15 -13.58 8.39
N ILE A 113 2.91 -13.11 9.39
CA ILE A 113 3.66 -13.95 10.33
C ILE A 113 2.69 -14.77 11.19
N LEU A 114 1.69 -14.12 11.79
CA LEU A 114 0.65 -14.80 12.58
C LEU A 114 -0.08 -15.86 11.76
N ALA A 115 -0.50 -15.52 10.54
CA ALA A 115 -1.15 -16.46 9.63
C ALA A 115 -0.28 -17.69 9.31
N SER A 116 1.04 -17.51 9.23
CA SER A 116 1.99 -18.61 9.00
C SER A 116 2.14 -19.50 10.24
N ILE A 117 2.20 -18.91 11.43
CA ILE A 117 2.27 -19.63 12.70
C ILE A 117 1.00 -20.47 12.91
N ASP A 118 -0.18 -19.87 12.74
CA ASP A 118 -1.47 -20.57 12.82
C ASP A 118 -1.51 -21.79 11.88
N ARG A 119 -1.01 -21.64 10.65
CA ARG A 119 -0.96 -22.73 9.66
C ARG A 119 -0.04 -23.87 10.10
N ILE A 120 1.11 -23.55 10.68
CA ILE A 120 2.07 -24.55 11.19
C ILE A 120 1.45 -25.33 12.35
N TRP A 121 0.78 -24.63 13.28
CA TRP A 121 0.16 -25.28 14.43
C TRP A 121 -0.97 -26.23 14.05
N ILE A 122 -1.84 -25.81 13.13
CA ILE A 122 -2.93 -26.67 12.62
C ILE A 122 -2.35 -27.91 11.90
N THR A 123 -1.29 -27.75 11.11
CA THR A 123 -0.65 -28.87 10.42
C THR A 123 0.03 -29.83 11.40
N SER A 124 0.62 -29.31 12.49
CA SER A 124 1.26 -30.16 13.51
C SER A 124 0.27 -30.98 14.32
N HIS A 125 -0.94 -30.46 14.61
CA HIS A 125 -1.95 -31.22 15.34
C HIS A 125 -2.54 -32.36 14.50
N ASN A 126 -2.54 -32.25 13.17
CA ASN A 126 -3.04 -33.28 12.27
C ASN A 126 -1.97 -34.31 11.86
N ALA A 127 -0.77 -34.25 12.46
CA ALA A 127 0.36 -35.16 12.22
C ALA A 127 0.60 -36.14 13.39
N ILE A 128 -0.30 -36.17 14.37
CA ILE A 128 -0.32 -37.09 15.52
C ILE A 128 -1.64 -37.88 15.46
#